data_AF-A0A2S6GSW4-F1
#
_entry.id   AF-A0A2S6GSW4-F1
#
_cell.length_a   1.000
_cell.length_b   1.000
_cell.length_c   1.000
_cell.angle_alpha   90.00
_cell.angle_beta   90.00
_cell.angle_gamma   90.00
#
_symmetry.space_group_name_H-M   'P 1'
#
loop_
_entity.id
_entity.type
_entity.pdbx_description
1 polymer ?
#
loop_
_entity_poly.entity_id
_entity_poly.type
_entity_poly.pdbx_seq_one_letter_code
_entity_poly.pdbx_strand_id
1 'polypeptide(L)'
;MWFGVLAVGMPLALWLVLPFLWRQTLSMSGFAGEPGTVVVGSCEEVHVERDSYQYTCSGAFFPDGSAVPAGTATLRPSYEHPAEGTRFTVRRNGSTAATKSTPELVLGTGFMVALATIPALAACYFAVMAVLGRPGTRYATGFLIGLFTASAIWALALLGGLVTWIVGA
;
A
#
# COMPACT_ATOMS: atom_id res chain seq x y z
N MET A 1 26.29 -2.66 -24.01
CA MET A 1 25.86 -1.37 -23.44
C MET A 1 24.55 -1.44 -22.67
N TRP A 2 23.49 -2.04 -23.21
CA TRP A 2 22.16 -1.97 -22.59
C TRP A 2 22.03 -2.65 -21.20
N PHE A 3 22.81 -3.69 -20.90
CA PHE A 3 22.83 -4.36 -19.58
C PHE A 3 23.28 -3.46 -18.43
N GLY A 4 24.22 -2.53 -18.68
CA GLY A 4 24.65 -1.56 -17.67
C GLY A 4 23.55 -0.55 -17.32
N VAL A 5 22.74 -0.16 -18.32
CA VAL A 5 21.59 0.72 -18.13
C VAL A 5 20.52 0.04 -17.27
N LEU A 6 20.25 -1.26 -17.50
CA LEU A 6 19.30 -2.01 -16.67
C LEU A 6 19.81 -2.25 -15.25
N ALA A 7 21.10 -2.58 -15.09
CA ALA A 7 21.71 -2.83 -13.79
C ALA A 7 21.65 -1.61 -12.86
N VAL A 8 21.66 -0.39 -13.40
CA VAL A 8 21.56 0.86 -12.63
C VAL A 8 20.13 1.41 -12.59
N GLY A 9 19.37 1.29 -13.68
CA GLY A 9 18.01 1.83 -13.79
C GLY A 9 17.00 1.14 -12.88
N MET A 10 17.09 -0.19 -12.73
CA MET A 10 16.15 -0.94 -11.87
C MET A 10 16.30 -0.61 -10.38
N PRO A 11 17.51 -0.60 -9.78
CA PRO A 11 17.70 -0.16 -8.40
C PRO A 11 17.24 1.28 -8.16
N LEU A 12 17.50 2.18 -9.13
CA LEU A 12 17.07 3.58 -9.03
C LEU A 12 15.54 3.71 -9.01
N ALA A 13 14.85 2.97 -9.88
CA ALA A 13 13.38 2.96 -9.91
C ALA A 13 12.79 2.39 -8.60
N LEU A 14 13.35 1.28 -8.09
CA LEU A 14 13.00 0.73 -6.79
C LEU A 14 13.16 1.76 -5.67
N TRP A 15 14.29 2.46 -5.65
CA TRP A 15 14.61 3.45 -4.63
C TRP A 15 13.61 4.62 -4.61
N LEU A 16 13.04 4.99 -5.76
CA LEU A 16 12.01 6.03 -5.84
C LEU A 16 10.62 5.52 -5.42
N VAL A 17 10.28 4.28 -5.75
CA VAL A 17 8.92 3.73 -5.54
C VAL A 17 8.72 3.17 -4.12
N LEU A 18 9.73 2.48 -3.56
CA LEU A 18 9.65 1.85 -2.24
C LEU A 18 9.29 2.82 -1.11
N PRO A 19 9.91 4.02 -1.00
CA PRO A 19 9.55 4.98 0.05
C PRO A 19 8.11 5.46 -0.06
N PHE A 20 7.59 5.60 -1.28
CA PHE A 20 6.19 5.99 -1.51
C PHE A 20 5.23 4.89 -1.05
N LEU A 21 5.48 3.64 -1.47
CA LEU A 21 4.68 2.49 -1.02
C LEU A 21 4.74 2.32 0.49
N TRP A 22 5.91 2.51 1.10
CA TRP A 22 6.09 2.45 2.54
C TRP A 22 5.22 3.47 3.28
N ARG A 23 5.23 4.74 2.82
CA ARG A 23 4.37 5.79 3.39
C ARG A 23 2.89 5.46 3.26
N GLN A 24 2.46 4.93 2.11
CA GLN A 24 1.08 4.52 1.88
C GLN A 24 0.67 3.41 2.84
N THR A 25 1.46 2.35 2.98
CA THR A 25 1.17 1.25 3.91
C THR A 25 1.12 1.71 5.36
N LEU A 26 2.03 2.59 5.80
CA LEU A 26 1.97 3.15 7.15
C LEU A 26 0.69 3.97 7.38
N SER A 27 0.24 4.73 6.38
CA SER A 27 -0.99 5.51 6.49
C SER A 27 -2.24 4.64 6.56
N MET A 28 -2.31 3.59 5.73
CA MET A 28 -3.44 2.68 5.69
C MET A 28 -3.58 1.86 6.96
N SER A 29 -2.46 1.35 7.47
CA SER A 29 -2.42 0.53 8.69
C SER A 29 -2.62 1.34 9.99
N GLY A 30 -2.86 2.66 9.90
CA GLY A 30 -3.04 3.53 11.06
C GLY A 30 -1.76 3.79 11.86
N PHE A 31 -0.58 3.59 11.25
CA PHE A 31 0.72 3.85 11.87
C PHE A 31 1.31 5.22 11.51
N ALA A 32 0.84 5.88 10.45
CA ALA A 32 1.19 7.26 10.13
C ALA A 32 0.08 8.25 10.49
N GLY A 33 0.46 9.51 10.73
CA GLY A 33 -0.49 10.59 11.05
C GLY A 33 -0.46 11.04 12.50
N GLU A 34 -1.32 12.01 12.81
CA GLU A 34 -1.51 12.58 14.14
C GLU A 34 -2.33 11.62 15.01
N PRO A 35 -1.82 11.20 16.17
CA PRO A 35 -2.55 10.31 17.06
C PRO A 35 -3.68 11.07 17.78
N GLY A 36 -4.82 10.40 17.94
CA GLY A 36 -5.96 10.96 18.64
C GLY A 36 -7.12 9.97 18.74
N THR A 37 -8.28 10.50 19.09
CA THR A 37 -9.53 9.74 19.18
C THR A 37 -10.60 10.35 18.29
N VAL A 38 -11.35 9.50 17.60
CA VAL A 38 -12.56 9.91 16.86
C VAL A 38 -13.78 9.48 17.64
N VAL A 39 -14.71 10.41 17.85
CA VAL A 39 -16.04 10.13 18.36
C VAL A 39 -16.99 10.07 17.18
N VAL A 40 -17.57 8.89 16.93
CA VAL A 40 -18.50 8.67 15.80
C VAL A 40 -19.72 9.58 15.93
N GLY A 41 -20.00 10.36 14.90
CA GLY A 41 -21.17 11.25 14.83
C GLY A 41 -22.24 10.75 13.87
N SER A 42 -21.83 10.22 12.71
CA SER A 42 -22.74 9.63 11.73
C SER A 42 -22.07 8.46 11.00
N CYS A 43 -22.85 7.47 10.60
CA CYS A 43 -22.41 6.37 9.76
C CYS A 43 -23.33 6.24 8.56
N GLU A 44 -22.75 6.26 7.37
CA GLU A 44 -23.47 6.02 6.11
C GLU A 44 -23.22 4.58 5.65
N GLU A 45 -24.29 3.91 5.23
CA GLU A 45 -24.22 2.55 4.69
C GLU A 45 -23.97 2.59 3.19
N VAL A 46 -22.84 2.05 2.77
CA VAL A 46 -22.44 1.92 1.37
C VAL A 46 -22.66 0.48 0.94
N HIS A 47 -23.48 0.29 -0.08
CA HIS A 47 -23.70 -1.03 -0.70
C HIS A 47 -22.55 -1.32 -1.66
N VAL A 48 -21.73 -2.33 -1.33
CA VAL A 48 -20.57 -2.71 -2.15
C VAL A 48 -20.94 -3.83 -3.11
N GLU A 49 -21.76 -4.79 -2.67
CA GLU A 49 -22.24 -5.90 -3.50
C GLU A 49 -23.61 -6.40 -3.01
N ARG A 50 -24.26 -7.27 -3.79
CA ARG A 50 -25.69 -7.65 -3.66
C ARG A 50 -26.16 -8.03 -2.25
N ASP A 51 -25.24 -8.45 -1.37
CA ASP A 51 -25.46 -8.76 0.05
C ASP A 51 -24.30 -8.30 0.97
N SER A 52 -23.46 -7.34 0.53
CA SER A 52 -22.32 -6.83 1.32
C SER A 52 -22.44 -5.33 1.57
N TYR A 53 -22.43 -4.97 2.85
CA TYR A 53 -22.52 -3.61 3.34
C TYR A 53 -21.19 -3.18 3.93
N GLN A 54 -20.78 -1.95 3.65
CA GLN A 54 -19.70 -1.28 4.36
C GLN A 54 -20.23 0.00 4.99
N TYR A 55 -19.78 0.29 6.21
CA TYR A 55 -20.17 1.51 6.91
C TYR A 55 -19.02 2.51 6.87
N THR A 56 -19.28 3.66 6.25
CA THR A 56 -18.36 4.80 6.26
C THR A 56 -18.80 5.75 7.34
N CYS A 57 -18.07 5.78 8.45
CA CYS A 57 -18.40 6.59 9.61
C CYS A 57 -17.57 7.87 9.65
N SER A 58 -18.18 8.98 10.04
CA SER A 58 -17.53 10.27 10.25
C SER A 58 -17.79 10.81 11.64
N GLY A 59 -16.85 11.59 12.17
CA GLY A 59 -16.93 12.03 13.55
C GLY A 59 -15.98 13.16 13.90
N ALA A 60 -16.10 13.67 15.11
CA ALA A 60 -15.20 14.68 15.64
C ALA A 60 -13.88 14.04 16.08
N PHE A 61 -12.75 14.60 15.63
CA PHE A 61 -11.40 14.16 15.98
C PHE A 61 -10.83 14.99 17.12
N PHE A 62 -10.35 14.32 18.16
CA PHE A 62 -9.69 14.88 19.33
C PHE A 62 -8.22 14.45 19.31
N PRO A 63 -7.26 15.35 19.04
CA PRO A 63 -5.84 15.04 19.15
C PRO A 63 -5.47 14.55 20.55
N ASP A 64 -4.49 13.67 20.66
CA ASP A 64 -4.00 13.21 21.96
C ASP A 64 -3.53 14.40 22.82
N GLY A 65 -4.08 14.50 24.03
CA GLY A 65 -3.79 15.60 24.96
C GLY A 65 -4.62 16.87 24.76
N SER A 66 -5.53 16.90 23.77
CA SER A 66 -6.47 18.01 23.57
C SER A 66 -7.89 17.62 23.98
N ALA A 67 -8.56 18.50 24.74
CA ALA A 67 -10.00 18.40 25.01
C ALA A 67 -10.86 19.04 23.90
N VAL A 68 -10.24 19.76 22.97
CA VAL A 68 -10.91 20.48 21.89
C VAL A 68 -10.81 19.66 20.60
N PRO A 69 -11.91 19.48 19.86
CA PRO A 69 -11.87 18.78 18.58
C PRO A 69 -11.11 19.61 17.54
N ALA A 70 -10.17 18.97 16.83
CA ALA A 70 -9.38 19.60 15.77
C ALA A 70 -10.02 19.45 14.38
N GLY A 71 -11.34 19.21 14.32
CA GLY A 71 -12.12 19.04 13.09
C GLY A 71 -12.84 17.70 13.01
N THR A 72 -13.37 17.41 11.82
CA THR A 72 -13.99 16.14 11.49
C THR A 72 -12.98 15.21 10.82
N ALA A 73 -13.13 13.90 11.03
CA ALA A 73 -12.37 12.87 10.34
C ALA A 73 -13.29 11.74 9.91
N THR A 74 -13.03 11.19 8.73
CA THR A 74 -13.71 9.98 8.24
C THR A 74 -12.93 8.75 8.67
N LEU A 75 -13.61 7.83 9.34
CA LEU A 75 -13.09 6.51 9.65
C LEU A 75 -13.07 5.68 8.36
N ARG A 76 -12.04 4.84 8.26
CA ARG A 76 -11.94 3.85 7.18
C ARG A 76 -13.14 2.89 7.23
N PRO A 77 -13.70 2.48 6.07
CA PRO A 77 -14.90 1.65 6.04
C PRO A 77 -14.74 0.36 6.84
N SER A 78 -15.77 -0.01 7.59
CA SER A 78 -15.83 -1.26 8.35
C SER A 78 -17.11 -2.03 8.08
N TYR A 79 -17.05 -3.36 8.21
CA TYR A 79 -18.23 -4.23 8.15
C TYR A 79 -19.08 -4.18 9.42
N GLU A 80 -18.51 -3.66 10.52
CA GLU A 80 -19.25 -3.40 11.74
C GLU A 80 -19.90 -2.01 11.68
N HIS A 81 -21.14 -1.92 12.15
CA HIS A 81 -21.87 -0.66 12.32
C HIS A 81 -21.66 -0.14 13.75
N PRO A 82 -20.67 0.73 14.01
CA PRO A 82 -20.46 1.26 15.35
C PRO A 82 -21.60 2.22 15.73
N ALA A 83 -22.05 2.15 16.97
CA ALA A 83 -23.05 3.08 17.48
C ALA A 83 -22.50 4.52 17.53
N GLU A 84 -23.37 5.50 17.37
CA GLU A 84 -23.03 6.91 17.56
C GLU A 84 -22.49 7.17 18.98
N GLY A 85 -21.49 8.05 19.08
CA GLY A 85 -20.78 8.34 20.32
C GLY A 85 -19.67 7.35 20.68
N THR A 86 -19.50 6.26 19.92
CA THR A 86 -18.38 5.32 20.12
C THR A 86 -17.04 6.03 19.87
N ARG A 87 -16.06 5.75 20.73
CA ARG A 87 -14.72 6.35 20.67
C ARG A 87 -13.71 5.35 20.13
N PHE A 88 -13.03 5.72 19.05
CA PHE A 88 -11.96 4.92 18.47
C PHE A 88 -10.62 5.62 18.61
N THR A 89 -9.59 4.88 19.03
CA THR A 89 -8.21 5.36 18.99
C THR A 89 -7.67 5.21 17.57
N VAL A 90 -7.31 6.32 16.94
CA VAL A 90 -6.95 6.37 15.52
C VAL A 90 -5.75 7.28 15.28
N ARG A 91 -5.18 7.17 14.10
CA ARG A 91 -4.26 8.19 13.57
C ARG A 91 -4.90 8.90 12.39
N ARG A 92 -4.95 10.23 12.45
CA ARG A 92 -5.49 11.09 11.40
C ARG A 92 -4.39 11.47 10.41
N ASN A 93 -4.64 11.26 9.13
CA ASN A 93 -3.78 11.69 8.04
C ASN A 93 -4.60 12.50 7.03
N GLY A 94 -4.60 13.83 7.18
CA GLY A 94 -5.49 14.70 6.41
C GLY A 94 -6.94 14.55 6.86
N SER A 95 -7.84 14.21 5.94
CA SER A 95 -9.28 14.04 6.21
C SER A 95 -9.66 12.64 6.71
N THR A 96 -8.77 11.66 6.55
CA THR A 96 -9.04 10.26 6.91
C THR A 96 -8.39 9.89 8.23
N ALA A 97 -9.01 8.97 8.95
CA ALA A 97 -8.53 8.39 10.18
C ALA A 97 -8.57 6.86 10.12
N ALA A 98 -7.47 6.23 10.51
CA ALA A 98 -7.33 4.78 10.51
C ALA A 98 -7.02 4.26 11.93
N THR A 99 -7.67 3.17 12.30
CA THR A 99 -7.31 2.38 13.48
C THR A 99 -6.02 1.62 13.21
N LYS A 100 -5.26 1.34 14.27
CA LYS A 100 -4.01 0.57 14.13
C LYS A 100 -4.33 -0.87 13.76
N SER A 101 -3.80 -1.33 12.62
CA SER A 101 -3.96 -2.69 12.14
C SER A 101 -2.60 -3.35 11.85
N THR A 102 -2.16 -4.20 12.78
CA THR A 102 -0.97 -5.06 12.58
C THR A 102 -1.09 -5.99 11.37
N PRO A 103 -2.22 -6.69 11.12
CA PRO A 103 -2.30 -7.59 9.95
C PRO A 103 -2.18 -6.83 8.63
N GLU A 104 -2.77 -5.63 8.51
CA GLU A 104 -2.61 -4.79 7.31
C GLU A 104 -1.17 -4.31 7.14
N LEU A 105 -0.48 -3.95 8.22
CA LEU A 105 0.93 -3.60 8.18
C LEU A 105 1.78 -4.78 7.69
N VAL A 106 1.58 -5.97 8.26
CA VAL A 106 2.31 -7.19 7.89
C VAL A 106 2.06 -7.54 6.42
N LEU A 107 0.80 -7.52 5.98
CA LEU A 107 0.42 -7.82 4.60
C LEU A 107 1.03 -6.80 3.63
N GLY A 108 0.92 -5.50 3.92
CA GLY A 108 1.50 -4.44 3.09
C GLY A 108 3.03 -4.49 3.02
N THR A 109 3.69 -4.82 4.15
CA THR A 109 5.15 -4.97 4.19
C THR A 109 5.59 -6.22 3.42
N GLY A 110 4.91 -7.35 3.61
CA GLY A 110 5.18 -8.59 2.87
C GLY A 110 4.99 -8.40 1.36
N PHE A 111 3.94 -7.67 0.98
CA PHE A 111 3.69 -7.28 -0.40
C PHE A 111 4.83 -6.45 -0.99
N MET A 112 5.32 -5.43 -0.27
CA MET A 112 6.47 -4.63 -0.71
C MET A 112 7.74 -5.46 -0.88
N VAL A 113 8.02 -6.38 0.05
CA VAL A 113 9.19 -7.28 -0.05
C VAL A 113 9.08 -8.16 -1.28
N ALA A 114 7.91 -8.76 -1.54
CA ALA A 114 7.68 -9.56 -2.73
C ALA A 114 7.91 -8.74 -4.01
N LEU A 115 7.39 -7.52 -4.06
CA LEU A 115 7.54 -6.60 -5.19
C LEU A 115 9.00 -6.16 -5.41
N ALA A 116 9.77 -5.98 -4.34
CA ALA A 116 11.18 -5.59 -4.43
C ALA A 116 12.12 -6.74 -4.82
N THR A 117 11.75 -7.98 -4.52
CA THR A 117 12.64 -9.15 -4.70
C THR A 117 12.95 -9.42 -6.18
N ILE A 118 11.94 -9.33 -7.04
CA ILE A 118 12.05 -9.59 -8.49
C ILE A 118 13.05 -8.63 -9.18
N PRO A 119 12.88 -7.31 -9.09
CA PRO A 119 13.83 -6.36 -9.67
C PRO A 119 15.22 -6.40 -9.01
N ALA A 120 15.31 -6.72 -7.71
CA ALA A 120 16.60 -6.91 -7.04
C ALA A 120 17.39 -8.10 -7.63
N LEU A 121 16.74 -9.25 -7.82
CA LEU A 121 17.35 -10.42 -8.46
C LEU A 121 17.75 -10.12 -9.91
N ALA A 122 16.93 -9.35 -10.63
CA ALA A 122 17.23 -8.93 -11.99
C ALA A 122 18.46 -8.01 -12.07
N ALA A 123 18.53 -7.02 -11.19
CA ALA A 123 19.69 -6.14 -11.11
C ALA A 123 20.97 -6.91 -10.80
N CYS A 124 20.94 -7.84 -9.84
CA CYS A 124 22.07 -8.73 -9.54
C CYS A 124 22.51 -9.55 -10.75
N TYR A 125 21.56 -10.14 -11.48
CA TYR A 125 21.87 -10.92 -12.69
C TYR A 125 22.55 -10.05 -13.76
N PHE A 126 22.01 -8.87 -14.06
CA PHE A 126 22.60 -7.97 -15.06
C PHE A 126 23.96 -7.42 -14.63
N ALA A 127 24.16 -7.16 -13.34
CA ALA A 127 25.45 -6.74 -12.81
C ALA A 127 26.53 -7.83 -13.02
N VAL A 128 26.23 -9.10 -12.72
CA VAL A 128 27.14 -10.22 -12.96
C VAL A 128 27.48 -10.36 -14.44
N MET A 129 26.47 -10.24 -15.31
CA MET A 129 26.67 -10.33 -16.77
C MET A 129 27.49 -9.17 -17.32
N ALA A 130 27.34 -7.97 -16.77
CA ALA A 130 28.15 -6.80 -17.13
C ALA A 130 29.63 -6.98 -16.74
N VAL A 131 29.90 -7.52 -15.53
CA VAL A 131 31.26 -7.77 -15.05
C VAL A 131 31.96 -8.87 -15.85
N LEU A 132 31.27 -9.95 -16.19
CA LEU A 132 31.86 -11.10 -16.87
C LEU A 132 32.09 -10.89 -18.38
N GLY A 133 31.60 -9.79 -18.97
CA GLY A 133 31.77 -9.49 -20.40
C GLY A 133 31.21 -10.54 -21.37
N ARG A 134 30.41 -11.49 -20.88
CA ARG A 134 29.89 -12.61 -21.68
C ARG A 134 28.71 -12.13 -22.55
N PRO A 135 28.67 -12.45 -23.85
CA PRO A 135 27.51 -12.19 -24.70
C PRO A 135 26.38 -13.16 -24.33
N GLY A 136 25.68 -12.88 -23.23
CA GLY A 136 24.64 -13.73 -22.67
C GLY A 136 23.31 -13.67 -23.40
N THR A 137 23.29 -13.52 -24.72
CA THR A 137 22.06 -13.24 -25.47
C THR A 137 21.02 -14.35 -25.39
N ARG A 138 21.39 -15.61 -25.10
CA ARG A 138 20.40 -16.69 -24.96
C ARG A 138 19.76 -16.75 -23.55
N TYR A 139 20.56 -16.62 -22.50
CA TYR A 139 20.07 -16.67 -21.11
C TYR A 139 19.45 -15.35 -20.65
N ALA A 140 20.01 -14.22 -21.08
CA ALA A 140 19.48 -12.92 -20.74
C ALA A 140 18.08 -12.71 -21.32
N THR A 141 17.85 -13.15 -22.56
CA THR A 141 16.52 -13.03 -23.22
C THR A 141 15.47 -13.89 -22.53
N GLY A 142 15.81 -15.13 -22.14
CA GLY A 142 14.92 -15.97 -21.34
C GLY A 142 14.63 -15.38 -19.96
N PHE A 143 15.65 -14.82 -19.30
CA PHE A 143 15.49 -14.13 -18.02
C PHE A 143 14.62 -12.87 -18.13
N LEU A 144 14.78 -12.08 -19.20
CA LEU A 144 13.97 -10.90 -19.46
C LEU A 144 12.53 -11.24 -19.77
N ILE A 145 12.29 -12.28 -20.59
CA ILE A 145 10.93 -12.75 -20.87
C ILE A 145 10.29 -13.24 -19.57
N GLY A 146 11.02 -14.00 -18.75
CA GLY A 146 10.58 -14.41 -17.41
C GLY A 146 10.29 -13.22 -16.49
N LEU A 147 11.14 -12.19 -16.53
CA LEU A 147 10.97 -10.97 -15.75
C LEU A 147 9.75 -10.18 -16.22
N PHE A 148 9.56 -10.01 -17.52
CA PHE A 148 8.41 -9.31 -18.11
C PHE A 148 7.11 -10.07 -17.85
N THR A 149 7.10 -11.39 -17.98
CA THR A 149 5.92 -12.20 -17.67
C THR A 149 5.59 -12.18 -16.18
N ALA A 150 6.58 -12.34 -15.30
CA ALA A 150 6.38 -12.19 -13.86
C ALA A 150 5.90 -10.79 -13.51
N SER A 151 6.51 -9.74 -14.08
CA SER A 151 6.11 -8.35 -13.86
C SER A 151 4.72 -8.05 -14.42
N ALA A 152 4.33 -8.64 -15.56
CA ALA A 152 2.99 -8.49 -16.14
C ALA A 152 1.94 -9.22 -15.30
N ILE A 153 2.24 -10.44 -14.81
CA ILE A 153 1.37 -11.17 -13.88
C ILE A 153 1.20 -10.36 -12.59
N TRP A 154 2.28 -9.79 -12.05
CA TRP A 154 2.23 -8.93 -10.88
C TRP A 154 1.52 -7.60 -11.14
N ALA A 155 1.70 -6.98 -12.31
CA ALA A 155 0.99 -5.78 -12.70
C ALA A 155 -0.52 -6.05 -12.86
N LEU A 156 -0.90 -7.22 -13.37
CA LEU A 156 -2.28 -7.67 -13.44
C LEU A 156 -2.86 -7.99 -12.07
N ALA A 157 -2.08 -8.60 -11.16
CA ALA A 157 -2.48 -8.83 -9.78
C ALA A 157 -2.61 -7.51 -8.99
N LEU A 158 -1.71 -6.56 -9.24
CA LEU A 158 -1.76 -5.20 -8.73
C LEU A 158 -2.95 -4.42 -9.27
N LEU A 159 -3.20 -4.48 -10.58
CA LEU A 159 -4.37 -3.85 -11.20
C LEU A 159 -5.66 -4.50 -10.71
N GLY A 160 -5.70 -5.83 -10.58
CA GLY A 160 -6.82 -6.55 -9.99
C GLY A 160 -7.05 -6.12 -8.54
N GLY A 161 -5.99 -6.09 -7.73
CA GLY A 161 -6.04 -5.60 -6.36
C GLY A 161 -6.42 -4.13 -6.24
N LEU A 162 -5.94 -3.28 -7.15
CA LEU A 162 -6.28 -1.86 -7.22
C LEU A 162 -7.73 -1.66 -7.67
N VAL A 163 -8.23 -2.46 -8.61
CA VAL A 163 -9.63 -2.43 -9.04
C VAL A 163 -10.53 -2.92 -7.92
N THR A 164 -10.21 -4.02 -7.24
CA THR A 164 -10.98 -4.47 -6.07
C THR A 164 -10.87 -3.46 -4.92
N TRP A 165 -9.77 -2.73 -4.81
CA TRP A 165 -9.57 -1.66 -3.83
C TRP A 165 -10.36 -0.39 -4.18
N ILE A 166 -10.48 0.00 -5.46
CA ILE A 166 -11.30 1.15 -5.91
C ILE A 166 -12.79 0.82 -5.84
N VAL A 167 -13.16 -0.43 -6.11
CA VAL A 167 -14.56 -0.88 -6.05
C VAL A 167 -15.00 -1.19 -4.61
N GLY A 168 -14.06 -1.51 -3.72
CA GLY A 168 -14.31 -1.83 -2.32
C GLY A 168 -13.92 -0.76 -1.30
N ALA A 169 -13.58 0.46 -1.74
CA ALA A 169 -13.33 1.64 -0.91
C ALA A 169 -14.31 2.76 -1.28
#